data_AF-A0A6I7NRP3-F1
#
_entry.id   AF-A0A6I7NRP3-F1
#
_cell.length_a   1.000
_cell.length_b   1.000
_cell.length_c   1.000
_cell.angle_alpha   90.00
_cell.angle_beta   90.00
_cell.angle_gamma   90.00
#
_symmetry.space_group_name_H-M   'P 1'
#
loop_
_entity.id
_entity.type
_entity.pdbx_description
1 polymer ?
#
loop_
_entity_poly.entity_id
_entity_poly.type
_entity_poly.pdbx_seq_one_letter_code
_entity_poly.pdbx_strand_id
1 'polypeptide(L)'
;VKGSTWFQNGKHSTGGVCGAVIGVSDIDAVLPLYKMAIGFETIVYDETGQFDDLHENHQFRRLLLRKKQRDEGAFSRLFGHIDIELIQALDRQPQKIYSDRYWGDPGFIHICFDVTNMELLKEKCEGLGYVFTVDSASTFDMGEAAGRFSYIEDPDGTLIEFVQAHKLPILKKLGWYINLKKRKHQKPLPDWMLKTMSFNRVTD
;
A
#
# COMPACT_ATOMS: atom_id res chain seq x y z
N VAL A 1 0.26 -4.98 -13.63
CA VAL A 1 -0.77 -4.04 -13.07
C VAL A 1 -1.04 -2.81 -13.94
N LYS A 2 -2.31 -2.46 -14.21
CA LYS A 2 -2.72 -1.25 -14.97
C LYS A 2 -3.93 -0.56 -14.31
N GLY A 3 -3.81 0.74 -14.07
CA GLY A 3 -4.88 1.56 -13.50
C GLY A 3 -5.98 1.96 -14.50
N SER A 4 -7.20 2.09 -14.00
CA SER A 4 -8.41 2.52 -14.73
C SER A 4 -9.11 3.75 -14.14
N THR A 5 -8.58 4.35 -13.06
CA THR A 5 -9.18 5.49 -12.36
C THR A 5 -8.17 6.61 -12.18
N TRP A 6 -8.64 7.86 -12.24
CA TRP A 6 -7.79 9.04 -12.20
C TRP A 6 -8.44 10.11 -11.32
N PHE A 7 -7.67 10.73 -10.41
CA PHE A 7 -8.16 11.86 -9.63
C PHE A 7 -8.24 13.15 -10.46
N GLN A 8 -7.27 13.36 -11.36
CA GLN A 8 -7.22 14.52 -12.25
C GLN A 8 -6.47 14.19 -13.53
N ASN A 9 -6.78 14.92 -14.61
CA ASN A 9 -6.00 14.89 -15.84
C ASN A 9 -4.77 15.81 -15.67
N GLY A 10 -3.59 15.21 -15.73
CA GLY A 10 -2.31 15.93 -15.67
C GLY A 10 -1.72 16.20 -17.04
N LYS A 11 -0.55 16.86 -17.07
CA LYS A 11 0.27 17.03 -18.28
C LYS A 11 1.15 15.81 -18.59
N HIS A 12 1.18 14.83 -17.70
CA HIS A 12 2.04 13.65 -17.80
C HIS A 12 1.32 12.51 -18.51
N SER A 13 2.09 11.61 -19.13
CA SER A 13 1.58 10.40 -19.78
C SER A 13 1.14 9.31 -18.79
N THR A 14 1.47 9.47 -17.51
CA THR A 14 1.12 8.53 -16.43
C THR A 14 0.31 9.21 -15.33
N GLY A 15 -0.58 8.47 -14.69
CA GLY A 15 -1.47 8.98 -13.62
C GLY A 15 -1.00 8.72 -12.19
N GLY A 16 0.18 8.12 -12.02
CA GLY A 16 0.73 7.73 -10.72
C GLY A 16 0.74 6.21 -10.50
N VAL A 17 0.99 5.82 -9.25
CA VAL A 17 1.06 4.42 -8.81
C VAL A 17 -0.35 3.89 -8.55
N CYS A 18 -0.69 2.73 -9.10
CA CYS A 18 -2.00 2.07 -8.94
C CYS A 18 -1.92 0.72 -8.21
N GLY A 19 -0.72 0.31 -7.78
CA GLY A 19 -0.49 -1.00 -7.21
C GLY A 19 0.97 -1.41 -7.21
N ALA A 20 1.21 -2.67 -6.87
CA ALA A 20 2.53 -3.29 -6.85
C ALA A 20 2.48 -4.74 -7.36
N VAL A 21 3.64 -5.24 -7.78
CA VAL A 21 3.87 -6.66 -8.08
C VAL A 21 4.78 -7.22 -6.99
N ILE A 22 4.42 -8.35 -6.39
CA ILE A 22 5.14 -8.96 -5.28
C ILE A 22 5.41 -10.44 -5.64
N GLY A 23 6.67 -10.83 -5.60
CA GLY A 23 7.06 -12.23 -5.73
C GLY A 23 6.86 -12.96 -4.40
N VAL A 24 6.21 -14.12 -4.41
CA VAL A 24 5.89 -14.92 -3.22
C VAL A 24 6.22 -16.39 -3.45
N SER A 25 6.55 -17.12 -2.39
CA SER A 25 6.86 -18.56 -2.50
C SER A 25 5.60 -19.42 -2.64
N ASP A 26 4.51 -19.02 -1.98
CA ASP A 26 3.22 -19.70 -2.00
C ASP A 26 2.07 -18.70 -1.93
N ILE A 27 1.33 -18.54 -3.03
CA ILE A 27 0.19 -17.63 -3.11
C ILE A 27 -0.87 -18.00 -2.07
N ASP A 28 -1.14 -19.29 -1.84
CA ASP A 28 -2.21 -19.70 -0.93
C ASP A 28 -1.86 -19.40 0.53
N ALA A 29 -0.57 -19.43 0.88
CA ALA A 29 -0.07 -19.07 2.20
C ALA A 29 -0.18 -17.56 2.50
N VAL A 30 0.08 -16.70 1.51
CA VAL A 30 0.03 -15.23 1.70
C VAL A 30 -1.38 -14.64 1.50
N LEU A 31 -2.25 -15.33 0.77
CA LEU A 31 -3.57 -14.83 0.39
C LEU A 31 -4.47 -14.39 1.57
N PRO A 32 -4.50 -15.11 2.72
CA PRO A 32 -5.28 -14.70 3.89
C PRO A 32 -4.91 -13.30 4.38
N LEU A 33 -3.63 -12.93 4.39
CA LEU A 33 -3.18 -11.61 4.82
C LEU A 33 -3.80 -10.49 3.98
N TYR A 34 -3.65 -10.58 2.66
CA TYR A 34 -4.16 -9.56 1.74
C TYR A 34 -5.70 -9.52 1.72
N LYS A 35 -6.38 -10.67 1.75
CA LYS A 35 -7.85 -10.71 1.68
C LYS A 35 -8.52 -10.39 3.02
N MET A 36 -8.13 -11.06 4.09
CA MET A 36 -8.84 -11.02 5.37
C MET A 36 -8.39 -9.84 6.25
N ALA A 37 -7.09 -9.55 6.31
CA ALA A 37 -6.59 -8.43 7.11
C ALA A 37 -6.70 -7.10 6.36
N ILE A 38 -6.04 -7.00 5.20
CA ILE A 38 -5.93 -5.75 4.44
C ILE A 38 -7.23 -5.44 3.66
N GLY A 39 -8.01 -6.47 3.33
CA GLY A 39 -9.34 -6.32 2.73
C GLY A 39 -9.31 -6.13 1.21
N PHE A 40 -8.45 -6.87 0.50
CA PHE A 40 -8.58 -7.06 -0.94
C PHE A 40 -9.73 -8.05 -1.22
N GLU A 41 -10.78 -7.59 -1.90
CA GLU A 41 -12.04 -8.32 -2.00
C GLU A 41 -12.25 -9.00 -3.36
N THR A 42 -11.55 -8.56 -4.39
CA THR A 42 -11.74 -9.03 -5.77
C THR A 42 -10.48 -9.72 -6.26
N ILE A 43 -10.62 -10.95 -6.75
CA ILE A 43 -9.62 -11.59 -7.59
C ILE A 43 -9.94 -11.19 -9.03
N VAL A 44 -9.06 -10.44 -9.68
CA VAL A 44 -9.23 -9.99 -11.06
C VAL A 44 -8.89 -11.11 -12.04
N TYR A 45 -7.83 -11.86 -11.75
CA TYR A 45 -7.47 -13.11 -12.40
C TYR A 45 -6.63 -13.97 -11.44
N ASP A 46 -6.60 -15.28 -11.70
CA ASP A 46 -5.72 -16.28 -11.08
C ASP A 46 -5.38 -17.28 -12.19
N GLU A 47 -4.17 -17.17 -12.74
CA GLU A 47 -3.78 -17.87 -13.97
C GLU A 47 -2.41 -18.53 -13.78
N THR A 48 -2.24 -19.71 -14.39
CA THR A 48 -0.98 -20.45 -14.38
C THR A 48 -0.49 -20.66 -15.80
N GLY A 49 0.79 -20.38 -16.04
CA GLY A 49 1.42 -20.62 -17.35
C GLY A 49 2.76 -19.94 -17.51
N GLN A 50 3.22 -19.89 -18.76
CA GLN A 50 4.29 -19.01 -19.22
C GLN A 50 3.69 -17.68 -19.67
N PHE A 51 4.39 -16.59 -19.40
CA PHE A 51 3.91 -15.25 -19.70
C PHE A 51 4.99 -14.45 -20.42
N ASP A 52 4.68 -13.96 -21.62
CA ASP A 52 5.63 -13.25 -22.48
C ASP A 52 6.16 -11.93 -21.88
N ASP A 53 5.44 -11.36 -20.89
CA ASP A 53 5.83 -10.15 -20.17
C ASP A 53 6.77 -10.41 -18.98
N LEU A 54 7.03 -11.68 -18.63
CA LEU A 54 8.00 -12.07 -17.62
C LEU A 54 9.29 -12.58 -18.26
N HIS A 55 10.42 -12.23 -17.66
CA HIS A 55 11.72 -12.70 -18.11
C HIS A 55 11.82 -14.21 -17.86
N GLU A 56 12.34 -14.95 -18.84
CA GLU A 56 12.50 -16.41 -18.86
C GLU A 56 11.21 -17.23 -19.09
N ASN A 57 11.35 -18.33 -19.85
CA ASN A 57 10.27 -19.29 -20.17
C ASN A 57 9.93 -20.21 -18.99
N HIS A 58 9.75 -19.64 -17.81
CA HIS A 58 9.39 -20.35 -16.58
C HIS A 58 7.88 -20.43 -16.38
N GLN A 59 7.44 -21.41 -15.60
CA GLN A 59 6.05 -21.57 -15.22
C GLN A 59 5.76 -20.75 -13.96
N PHE A 60 4.73 -19.91 -14.02
CA PHE A 60 4.29 -19.08 -12.91
C PHE A 60 2.80 -19.28 -12.64
N ARG A 61 2.38 -19.05 -11.39
CA ARG A 61 1.00 -18.68 -11.04
C ARG A 61 0.98 -17.18 -10.76
N ARG A 62 0.05 -16.45 -11.38
CA ARG A 62 -0.16 -15.01 -11.18
C ARG A 62 -1.57 -14.79 -10.65
N LEU A 63 -1.68 -14.06 -9.54
CA LEU A 63 -2.95 -13.73 -8.92
C LEU A 63 -3.02 -12.22 -8.70
N LEU A 64 -3.97 -11.54 -9.37
CA LEU A 64 -4.20 -10.11 -9.20
C LEU A 64 -5.35 -9.86 -8.24
N LEU A 65 -5.03 -9.27 -7.09
CA LEU A 65 -5.98 -8.79 -6.10
C LEU A 65 -6.31 -7.32 -6.33
N ARG A 66 -7.59 -6.98 -6.21
CA ARG A 66 -8.07 -5.59 -6.28
C ARG A 66 -8.81 -5.20 -5.01
N LYS A 67 -8.39 -4.06 -4.44
CA LYS A 67 -9.15 -3.30 -3.45
C LYS A 67 -9.85 -2.17 -4.20
N LYS A 68 -11.18 -2.23 -4.28
CA LYS A 68 -11.99 -1.23 -4.99
C LYS A 68 -11.85 0.14 -4.33
N GLN A 69 -11.92 1.19 -5.14
CA GLN A 69 -12.09 2.54 -4.61
C GLN A 69 -13.42 2.61 -3.87
N ARG A 70 -13.38 3.13 -2.64
CA ARG A 70 -14.56 3.44 -1.83
C ARG A 70 -14.41 4.87 -1.31
N ASP A 71 -15.51 5.56 -1.09
CA ASP A 71 -15.49 6.88 -0.42
C ASP A 71 -15.29 6.71 1.10
N GLU A 72 -14.23 6.00 1.50
CA GLU A 72 -13.80 5.74 2.87
C GLU A 72 -12.37 6.25 3.07
N GLY A 73 -12.10 6.93 4.19
CA GLY A 73 -10.79 7.55 4.44
C GLY A 73 -10.57 8.89 3.72
N ALA A 74 -9.56 9.64 4.17
CA ALA A 74 -9.35 11.03 3.73
C ALA A 74 -8.85 11.13 2.28
N PHE A 75 -8.08 10.15 1.80
CA PHE A 75 -7.36 10.20 0.53
C PHE A 75 -7.88 9.21 -0.52
N SER A 76 -8.98 8.52 -0.27
CA SER A 76 -9.47 7.46 -1.16
C SER A 76 -9.75 7.93 -2.60
N ARG A 77 -10.21 9.16 -2.78
CA ARG A 77 -10.38 9.74 -4.13
C ARG A 77 -9.07 10.03 -4.85
N LEU A 78 -8.01 10.31 -4.08
CA LEU A 78 -6.67 10.54 -4.64
C LEU A 78 -6.05 9.20 -5.08
N PHE A 79 -6.15 8.16 -4.25
CA PHE A 79 -5.52 6.87 -4.52
C PHE A 79 -6.29 5.98 -5.51
N GLY A 80 -7.62 6.11 -5.59
CA GLY A 80 -8.41 5.27 -6.49
C GLY A 80 -8.52 3.82 -5.99
N HIS A 81 -8.59 2.87 -6.91
CA HIS A 81 -8.45 1.45 -6.58
C HIS A 81 -6.97 1.09 -6.48
N ILE A 82 -6.68 0.05 -5.71
CA ILE A 82 -5.33 -0.46 -5.52
C ILE A 82 -5.30 -1.91 -5.95
N ASP A 83 -4.29 -2.26 -6.73
CA ASP A 83 -4.05 -3.61 -7.21
C ASP A 83 -2.75 -4.20 -6.63
N ILE A 84 -2.77 -5.46 -6.24
CA ILE A 84 -1.58 -6.22 -5.84
C ILE A 84 -1.52 -7.48 -6.69
N GLU A 85 -0.47 -7.60 -7.49
CA GLU A 85 -0.21 -8.79 -8.29
C GLU A 85 0.79 -9.66 -7.55
N LEU A 86 0.35 -10.86 -7.16
CA LEU A 86 1.20 -11.88 -6.56
C LEU A 86 1.71 -12.79 -7.67
N ILE A 87 3.03 -13.02 -7.71
CA ILE A 87 3.68 -13.92 -8.68
C ILE A 87 4.42 -15.01 -7.93
N GLN A 88 4.08 -16.26 -8.22
CA GLN A 88 4.74 -17.45 -7.68
C GLN A 88 5.40 -18.23 -8.82
N ALA A 89 6.71 -18.47 -8.70
CA ALA A 89 7.42 -19.36 -9.61
C ALA A 89 7.12 -20.83 -9.23
N LEU A 90 6.82 -21.68 -10.22
CA LEU A 90 6.40 -23.06 -10.00
C LEU A 90 7.49 -24.09 -10.35
N ASP A 91 8.41 -23.73 -11.23
CA ASP A 91 9.45 -24.61 -11.79
C ASP A 91 10.88 -24.18 -11.42
N ARG A 92 11.03 -23.17 -10.56
CA ARG A 92 12.33 -22.73 -10.03
C ARG A 92 12.21 -22.21 -8.59
N GLN A 93 13.34 -22.17 -7.92
CA GLN A 93 13.47 -21.50 -6.61
C GLN A 93 13.86 -20.03 -6.82
N PRO A 94 13.01 -19.06 -6.45
CA PRO A 94 13.32 -17.64 -6.58
C PRO A 94 14.32 -17.20 -5.50
N GLN A 95 15.10 -16.16 -5.79
CA GLN A 95 15.96 -15.50 -4.80
C GLN A 95 15.17 -14.37 -4.12
N LYS A 96 15.22 -14.31 -2.78
CA LYS A 96 14.60 -13.23 -2.01
C LYS A 96 15.30 -11.91 -2.34
N ILE A 97 14.56 -10.88 -2.70
CA ILE A 97 15.14 -9.59 -3.13
C ILE A 97 16.00 -8.91 -2.06
N TYR A 98 15.80 -9.26 -0.78
CA TYR A 98 16.55 -8.75 0.36
C TYR A 98 17.65 -9.70 0.85
N SER A 99 17.89 -10.83 0.18
CA SER A 99 18.99 -11.72 0.55
C SER A 99 20.30 -10.93 0.51
N ASP A 100 21.08 -11.05 1.60
CA ASP A 100 22.40 -10.43 1.74
C ASP A 100 22.40 -8.89 1.63
N ARG A 101 21.26 -8.23 1.89
CA ARG A 101 21.19 -6.76 1.99
C ARG A 101 21.33 -6.28 3.43
N TYR A 102 22.05 -5.18 3.59
CA TYR A 102 22.27 -4.50 4.86
C TYR A 102 21.50 -3.17 4.92
N TRP A 103 21.36 -2.63 6.13
CA TRP A 103 20.74 -1.33 6.33
C TRP A 103 21.56 -0.24 5.61
N GLY A 104 20.90 0.51 4.73
CA GLY A 104 21.53 1.52 3.88
C GLY A 104 21.76 1.08 2.43
N ASP A 105 21.57 -0.20 2.11
CA ASP A 105 21.68 -0.67 0.72
C ASP A 105 20.51 -0.13 -0.13
N PRO A 106 20.78 0.25 -1.40
CA PRO A 106 19.75 0.79 -2.27
C PRO A 106 18.76 -0.28 -2.72
N GLY A 107 17.47 0.04 -2.68
CA GLY A 107 16.41 -0.78 -3.22
C GLY A 107 15.05 -0.54 -2.57
N PHE A 108 14.10 -1.42 -2.86
CA PHE A 108 12.84 -1.48 -2.10
C PHE A 108 13.10 -1.94 -0.67
N ILE A 109 12.22 -1.57 0.25
CA ILE A 109 12.33 -1.93 1.68
C ILE A 109 11.03 -2.54 2.17
N HIS A 110 9.89 -1.92 1.83
CA HIS A 110 8.56 -2.38 2.23
C HIS A 110 7.50 -1.88 1.25
N ILE A 111 6.28 -2.44 1.37
CA ILE A 111 5.06 -1.85 0.81
C ILE A 111 4.29 -1.15 1.93
N CYS A 112 3.82 0.07 1.68
CA CYS A 112 3.12 0.88 2.69
C CYS A 112 1.66 1.07 2.31
N PHE A 113 0.76 0.81 3.27
CA PHE A 113 -0.66 1.08 3.15
C PHE A 113 -1.09 2.20 4.09
N ASP A 114 -1.81 3.20 3.55
CA ASP A 114 -2.58 4.16 4.35
C ASP A 114 -3.83 3.46 4.91
N VAL A 115 -3.98 3.49 6.24
CA VAL A 115 -5.05 2.79 6.95
C VAL A 115 -5.82 3.76 7.85
N THR A 116 -7.13 3.54 7.95
CA THR A 116 -8.03 4.44 8.70
C THR A 116 -8.37 3.94 10.10
N ASN A 117 -8.07 2.67 10.41
CA ASN A 117 -8.35 2.06 11.71
C ASN A 117 -7.27 1.02 12.04
N MET A 118 -6.17 1.50 12.63
CA MET A 118 -5.00 0.70 12.98
C MET A 118 -5.33 -0.40 14.00
N GLU A 119 -6.17 -0.12 15.00
CA GLU A 119 -6.61 -1.07 16.02
C GLU A 119 -7.33 -2.27 15.43
N LEU A 120 -8.34 -2.02 14.59
CA LEU A 120 -9.07 -3.11 13.93
C LEU A 120 -8.16 -3.90 13.00
N LEU A 121 -7.24 -3.23 12.31
CA LEU A 121 -6.27 -3.92 11.46
C LEU A 121 -5.32 -4.79 12.27
N LYS A 122 -4.84 -4.29 13.41
CA LYS A 122 -4.00 -5.04 14.34
C LYS A 122 -4.69 -6.30 14.82
N GLU A 123 -5.93 -6.19 15.29
CA GLU A 123 -6.73 -7.35 15.73
C GLU A 123 -6.87 -8.40 14.62
N LYS A 124 -7.12 -7.97 13.38
CA LYS A 124 -7.22 -8.88 12.23
C LYS A 124 -5.89 -9.55 11.89
N CYS A 125 -4.80 -8.78 11.87
CA CYS A 125 -3.46 -9.32 11.58
C CYS A 125 -3.05 -10.32 12.66
N GLU A 126 -3.19 -9.99 13.94
CA GLU A 126 -2.88 -10.87 15.07
C GLU A 126 -3.74 -12.13 15.07
N GLY A 127 -5.04 -12.01 14.74
CA GLY A 127 -5.93 -13.16 14.58
C GLY A 127 -5.54 -14.13 13.46
N LEU A 128 -4.70 -13.70 12.52
CA LEU A 128 -4.11 -14.52 11.45
C LEU A 128 -2.66 -14.92 11.74
N GLY A 129 -2.11 -14.55 12.91
CA GLY A 129 -0.73 -14.84 13.30
C GLY A 129 0.31 -13.82 12.85
N TYR A 130 -0.09 -12.68 12.27
CA TYR A 130 0.80 -11.60 11.86
C TYR A 130 0.88 -10.52 12.95
N VAL A 131 1.88 -10.62 13.82
CA VAL A 131 2.05 -9.69 14.94
C VAL A 131 2.65 -8.37 14.46
N PHE A 132 2.09 -7.26 14.93
CA PHE A 132 2.63 -5.93 14.69
C PHE A 132 4.01 -5.76 15.33
N THR A 133 4.97 -5.32 14.54
CA THR A 133 6.32 -4.96 14.96
C THR A 133 6.55 -3.46 14.75
N VAL A 134 7.54 -2.91 15.48
CA VAL A 134 7.91 -1.49 15.43
C VAL A 134 6.67 -0.58 15.46
N ASP A 135 5.74 -0.90 16.37
CA ASP A 135 4.48 -0.20 16.54
C ASP A 135 4.71 1.08 17.34
N SER A 136 4.48 2.24 16.73
CA SER A 136 4.61 3.52 17.43
C SER A 136 3.58 3.70 18.55
N ALA A 137 2.60 2.78 18.65
CA ALA A 137 1.49 2.64 19.60
C ALA A 137 0.50 3.82 19.62
N SER A 138 1.02 5.04 19.57
CA SER A 138 0.29 6.28 19.58
C SER A 138 0.80 7.18 18.44
N THR A 139 0.53 8.48 18.56
CA THR A 139 0.92 9.46 17.55
C THR A 139 2.39 9.78 17.66
N PHE A 140 3.13 9.40 16.64
CA PHE A 140 4.49 9.85 16.39
C PHE A 140 4.46 11.17 15.63
N ASP A 141 5.17 12.17 16.15
CA ASP A 141 5.29 13.49 15.55
C ASP A 141 6.53 13.56 14.65
N MET A 142 6.32 13.86 13.37
CA MET A 142 7.36 14.06 12.36
C MET A 142 7.50 15.56 12.01
N GLY A 143 7.10 16.44 12.94
CA GLY A 143 7.07 17.89 12.82
C GLY A 143 5.87 18.40 12.03
N GLU A 144 5.89 18.21 10.72
CA GLU A 144 4.87 18.72 9.81
C GLU A 144 3.68 17.78 9.66
N ALA A 145 3.93 16.49 9.83
CA ALA A 145 2.94 15.43 9.83
C ALA A 145 3.03 14.65 11.14
N ALA A 146 1.94 14.00 11.51
CA ALA A 146 1.94 13.08 12.63
C ALA A 146 1.03 11.89 12.32
N GLY A 147 1.36 10.71 12.82
CA GLY A 147 0.64 9.48 12.52
C GLY A 147 0.99 8.36 13.48
N ARG A 148 0.36 7.21 13.32
CA ARG A 148 0.84 5.95 13.90
C ARG A 148 1.35 5.07 12.76
N PHE A 149 2.44 4.37 12.98
CA PHE A 149 2.95 3.38 12.04
C PHE A 149 3.29 2.08 12.76
N SER A 150 3.22 0.98 12.02
CA SER A 150 3.65 -0.35 12.45
C SER A 150 3.94 -1.20 11.21
N TYR A 151 4.65 -2.30 11.41
CA TYR A 151 5.03 -3.22 10.36
C TYR A 151 4.52 -4.62 10.69
N ILE A 152 4.34 -5.43 9.66
CA ILE A 152 4.28 -6.88 9.76
C ILE A 152 5.19 -7.48 8.68
N GLU A 153 5.44 -8.78 8.79
CA GLU A 153 6.06 -9.57 7.75
C GLU A 153 5.04 -10.60 7.22
N ASP A 154 4.97 -10.75 5.90
CA ASP A 154 4.27 -11.88 5.29
C ASP A 154 5.09 -13.18 5.44
N PRO A 155 4.56 -14.36 5.06
CA PRO A 155 5.29 -15.63 5.12
C PRO A 155 6.66 -15.64 4.40
N ASP A 156 6.84 -14.80 3.39
CA ASP A 156 8.10 -14.65 2.66
C ASP A 156 9.06 -13.63 3.32
N GLY A 157 8.62 -12.98 4.41
CA GLY A 157 9.32 -11.91 5.09
C GLY A 157 9.38 -10.61 4.28
N THR A 158 8.37 -10.36 3.45
CA THR A 158 8.12 -9.05 2.84
C THR A 158 7.62 -8.11 3.93
N LEU A 159 8.32 -6.99 4.14
CA LEU A 159 7.88 -5.97 5.09
C LEU A 159 6.66 -5.22 4.54
N ILE A 160 5.60 -5.17 5.33
CA ILE A 160 4.38 -4.42 5.04
C ILE A 160 4.21 -3.39 6.14
N GLU A 161 4.29 -2.11 5.76
CA GLU A 161 4.06 -0.97 6.64
C GLU A 161 2.58 -0.56 6.60
N PHE A 162 2.03 -0.26 7.77
CA PHE A 162 0.75 0.39 7.90
C PHE A 162 0.94 1.77 8.52
N VAL A 163 0.37 2.79 7.88
CA VAL A 163 0.41 4.17 8.37
C VAL A 163 -1.00 4.69 8.54
N GLN A 164 -1.31 5.19 9.73
CA GLN A 164 -2.51 5.97 9.99
C GLN A 164 -2.15 7.43 10.23
N ALA A 165 -2.47 8.28 9.25
CA ALA A 165 -2.23 9.71 9.36
C ALA A 165 -3.17 10.39 10.37
N HIS A 166 -2.61 11.21 11.26
CA HIS A 166 -3.34 11.97 12.28
C HIS A 166 -3.33 13.47 12.03
N LYS A 167 -2.25 14.00 11.47
CA LYS A 167 -2.07 15.42 11.12
C LYS A 167 -1.33 15.49 9.79
N LEU A 168 -1.84 16.31 8.87
CA LEU A 168 -1.19 16.55 7.57
C LEU A 168 -1.25 18.02 7.16
N PRO A 169 -0.21 18.55 6.50
CA PRO A 169 -0.22 19.90 5.94
C PRO A 169 -1.08 19.95 4.67
N ILE A 170 -1.99 20.93 4.61
CA ILE A 170 -2.73 21.24 3.38
C ILE A 170 -2.02 22.35 2.60
N LEU A 171 -1.71 23.47 3.28
CA LEU A 171 -0.87 24.55 2.75
C LEU A 171 0.24 24.84 3.74
N LYS A 172 1.41 24.22 3.51
CA LYS A 172 2.55 24.31 4.43
C LYS A 172 3.01 25.76 4.64
N LYS A 173 3.09 26.55 3.56
CA LYS A 173 3.53 27.96 3.58
C LYS A 173 2.62 28.88 4.41
N LEU A 174 1.34 28.54 4.57
CA LEU A 174 0.38 29.30 5.36
C LEU A 174 0.11 28.68 6.74
N GLY A 175 0.86 27.62 7.11
CA GLY A 175 0.65 26.90 8.35
C GLY A 175 -0.73 26.26 8.46
N TRP A 176 -1.38 25.94 7.34
CA TRP A 176 -2.71 25.33 7.36
C TRP A 176 -2.61 23.81 7.35
N TYR A 177 -3.06 23.20 8.44
CA TYR A 177 -3.02 21.75 8.68
C TYR A 177 -4.42 21.20 8.91
N ILE A 178 -4.60 19.92 8.55
CA ILE A 178 -5.79 19.16 8.91
C ILE A 178 -5.46 18.16 10.02
N ASN A 179 -6.33 18.11 11.03
CA ASN A 179 -6.32 17.08 12.05
C ASN A 179 -7.33 15.99 11.66
N LEU A 180 -6.83 14.82 11.28
CA LEU A 180 -7.64 13.68 10.87
C LEU A 180 -8.24 12.91 12.05
N LYS A 181 -7.64 12.98 13.25
CA LYS A 181 -8.22 12.37 14.46
C LYS A 181 -9.56 12.98 14.84
N LYS A 182 -9.73 14.29 14.61
CA LYS A 182 -10.98 15.01 14.94
C LYS A 182 -12.08 14.83 13.88
N ARG A 183 -11.77 14.21 12.74
CA ARG A 183 -12.76 13.94 11.69
C ARG A 183 -13.43 12.60 11.94
N LYS A 184 -14.73 12.51 11.71
CA LYS A 184 -15.41 11.21 11.58
C LYS A 184 -14.77 10.46 10.40
N HIS A 185 -14.11 9.35 10.68
CA HIS A 185 -13.02 8.71 9.93
C HIS A 185 -13.32 8.18 8.51
N GLN A 186 -14.46 8.54 7.92
CA GLN A 186 -15.00 7.77 6.80
C GLN A 186 -15.31 8.57 5.54
N LYS A 187 -15.11 9.90 5.51
CA LYS A 187 -15.39 10.68 4.29
C LYS A 187 -14.12 11.19 3.62
N PRO A 188 -14.03 11.13 2.28
CA PRO A 188 -12.96 11.76 1.52
C PRO A 188 -12.80 13.23 1.86
N LEU A 189 -11.58 13.72 1.71
CA LEU A 189 -11.36 15.16 1.63
C LEU A 189 -12.09 15.73 0.41
N PRO A 190 -12.62 16.96 0.51
CA PRO A 190 -13.11 17.68 -0.65
C PRO A 190 -12.01 17.81 -1.71
N ASP A 191 -12.37 17.61 -2.98
CA ASP A 191 -11.40 17.60 -4.09
C ASP A 191 -10.59 18.90 -4.18
N TRP A 192 -11.18 20.06 -3.83
CA TRP A 192 -10.46 21.33 -3.79
C TRP A 192 -9.31 21.30 -2.77
N MET A 193 -9.49 20.65 -1.62
CA MET A 193 -8.47 20.54 -0.59
C MET A 193 -7.35 19.59 -1.04
N LEU A 194 -7.69 18.45 -1.64
CA LEU A 194 -6.72 17.53 -2.24
C LEU A 194 -5.89 18.24 -3.32
N LYS A 195 -6.52 19.04 -4.18
CA LYS A 195 -5.82 19.83 -5.20
C LYS A 195 -4.82 20.83 -4.61
N THR A 196 -5.14 21.47 -3.47
CA THR A 196 -4.21 22.43 -2.84
C THR A 196 -2.92 21.78 -2.34
N MET A 197 -2.91 20.48 -2.05
CA MET A 197 -1.68 19.78 -1.64
C MET A 197 -0.60 19.81 -2.72
N SER A 198 -1.00 19.93 -4.00
CA SER A 198 -0.05 20.08 -5.12
C SER A 198 0.80 21.35 -5.04
N PHE A 199 0.36 22.37 -4.29
CA PHE A 199 1.13 23.59 -4.08
C PHE A 199 2.31 23.42 -3.12
N ASN A 200 2.38 22.29 -2.40
CA ASN A 200 3.53 21.90 -1.60
C ASN A 200 4.57 21.09 -2.41
N ARG A 201 4.33 20.84 -3.71
CA ARG A 201 5.26 20.11 -4.57
C ARG A 201 6.61 20.80 -4.59
N VAL A 202 7.68 20.04 -4.32
CA VAL A 202 9.05 20.50 -4.55
C VAL A 202 9.25 20.64 -6.06
N THR A 203 9.55 21.85 -6.52
CA THR A 203 9.93 22.12 -7.89
C THR A 203 11.43 22.27 -7.94
N ASP A 204 12.06 21.58 -8.89
CA ASP A 204 13.45 21.79 -9.25
C ASP A 204 13.70 23.23 -9.74
#